data_AF-A0A7T8GWF6-F1
#
_entry.id   AF-A0A7T8GWF6-F1
#
_cell.length_a   1.000
_cell.length_b   1.000
_cell.length_c   1.000
_cell.angle_alpha   90.00
_cell.angle_beta   90.00
_cell.angle_gamma   90.00
#
_symmetry.space_group_name_H-M   'P 1'
#
loop_
_entity.id
_entity.type
_entity.pdbx_description
1 polymer ?
#
loop_
_entity_poly.entity_id
_entity_poly.type
_entity_poly.pdbx_seq_one_letter_code
_entity_poly.pdbx_strand_id
1 'polypeptide(L)' 'MYGTDMRFCIDNGAMIAQAGWEMFRVGISSKMEDTDITQRFRTDEVDVKWRD' A
#
# COMPACT_ATOMS: atom_id res chain seq x y z
N MET A 1 23.10 2.90 -7.26
CA MET A 1 22.41 2.15 -6.18
C MET A 1 21.66 3.17 -5.34
N TYR A 2 20.34 3.06 -5.24
CA TYR A 2 19.55 3.90 -4.35
C TYR A 2 19.28 3.09 -3.07
N GLY A 3 19.54 3.67 -1.92
CA GLY A 3 19.20 3.10 -0.61
C GLY A 3 18.34 4.12 0.12
N THR A 4 17.17 3.68 0.59
CA THR A 4 16.32 4.51 1.44
C THR A 4 16.97 4.66 2.81
N ASP A 5 16.72 5.79 3.49
CA ASP A 5 17.16 5.99 4.87
C ASP A 5 16.63 4.86 5.77
N MET A 6 17.43 4.40 6.74
CA MET A 6 17.09 3.26 7.61
C MET A 6 15.75 3.40 8.32
N ARG A 7 15.29 4.64 8.58
CA ARG A 7 13.96 4.93 9.14
C ARG A 7 12.82 4.41 8.28
N PHE A 8 13.05 4.20 6.99
CA PHE A 8 12.07 3.70 6.03
C PHE A 8 12.30 2.24 5.61
N CYS A 9 13.42 1.64 6.03
CA CYS A 9 13.77 0.26 5.69
C CYS A 9 13.19 -0.77 6.68
N ILE A 10 12.85 -0.33 7.90
CA ILE A 10 12.06 -1.13 8.86
C ILE A 10 10.59 -0.81 8.66
N ASP A 11 9.71 -1.78 8.94
CA ASP A 11 8.26 -1.61 8.89
C ASP A 11 7.82 -0.34 9.65
N ASN A 12 7.13 0.54 8.94
CA ASN A 12 6.74 1.86 9.46
C ASN A 12 5.39 2.29 8.89
N GLY A 13 4.71 3.20 9.60
CA GLY A 13 3.40 3.70 9.15
C GLY A 13 3.45 4.55 7.87
N ALA A 14 4.60 5.16 7.55
CA ALA A 14 4.73 6.01 6.37
C ALA A 14 4.65 5.20 5.07
N MET A 15 5.16 3.96 5.03
CA MET A 15 5.03 3.10 3.86
C MET A 15 3.58 2.72 3.56
N ILE A 16 2.79 2.46 4.62
CA ILE A 16 1.36 2.15 4.50
C ILE A 16 0.59 3.39 4.02
N ALA A 17 0.86 4.55 4.61
CA ALA A 17 0.23 5.81 4.21
C ALA A 17 0.57 6.20 2.77
N GLN A 18 1.82 6.00 2.33
CA GLN A 18 2.24 6.30 0.95
C GLN A 18 1.50 5.40 -0.04
N ALA A 19 1.45 4.09 0.18
CA ALA A 19 0.70 3.18 -0.68
C ALA A 19 -0.80 3.50 -0.69
N GLY A 20 -1.39 3.82 0.46
CA GLY A 20 -2.78 4.25 0.56
C GLY A 20 -3.07 5.55 -0.19
N TRP A 21 -2.14 6.51 -0.19
CA TRP A 21 -2.26 7.74 -0.96
C TRP A 21 -2.21 7.48 -2.47
N GLU A 22 -1.32 6.60 -2.94
CA GLU A 22 -1.27 6.16 -4.33
C GLU A 22 -2.60 5.55 -4.79
N MET A 23 -3.14 4.63 -3.98
CA MET A 23 -4.43 3.99 -4.22
C MET A 23 -5.58 5.01 -4.26
N PHE A 24 -5.66 5.88 -3.26
CA PHE A 24 -6.73 6.88 -3.16
C PHE A 24 -6.71 7.87 -4.32
N ARG A 25 -5.53 8.33 -4.74
CA ARG A 25 -5.35 9.25 -5.87
C ARG A 25 -5.97 8.73 -7.17
N VAL A 26 -5.93 7.42 -7.41
CA VAL A 26 -6.52 6.79 -8.61
C VAL A 26 -7.94 6.27 -8.38
N GLY A 27 -8.58 6.71 -7.29
CA GLY A 27 -9.98 6.41 -6.99
C GLY A 27 -10.22 5.04 -6.35
N ILE A 28 -9.18 4.34 -5.89
CA ILE A 28 -9.35 3.11 -5.11
C ILE A 28 -9.69 3.50 -3.66
N SER A 29 -10.84 3.05 -3.18
CA SER A 29 -11.27 3.16 -1.78
C SER A 29 -11.96 1.88 -1.35
N SER A 30 -11.93 1.59 -0.05
CA SER A 30 -12.58 0.41 0.54
C SER A 30 -13.82 0.81 1.31
N LYS A 31 -14.92 0.08 1.14
CA LYS A 31 -16.07 0.19 2.05
C LYS A 31 -15.73 -0.50 3.37
N MET A 32 -16.38 -0.10 4.46
CA MET A 32 -16.07 -0.61 5.79
C MET A 32 -16.23 -2.14 5.87
N GLU A 33 -17.27 -2.68 5.24
CA GLU A 33 -17.53 -4.13 5.17
C GLU A 33 -16.44 -4.93 4.42
N ASP A 34 -15.60 -4.26 3.64
CA ASP A 34 -14.51 -4.86 2.86
C ASP A 34 -13.13 -4.63 3.51
N THR A 35 -13.06 -4.19 4.78
CA THR A 35 -11.79 -3.85 5.47
C THR A 35 -11.24 -4.92 6.42
N ASP A 36 -11.74 -6.15 6.32
CA ASP A 36 -11.24 -7.25 7.13
C ASP A 36 -9.79 -7.64 6.81
N ILE A 37 -9.13 -8.24 7.80
CA ILE A 37 -7.72 -8.63 7.70
C ILE A 37 -7.60 -9.97 6.97
N THR A 38 -6.84 -9.98 5.86
CA THR A 38 -6.38 -11.20 5.20
C THR A 38 -4.96 -11.52 5.62
N GLN A 39 -4.76 -12.52 6.49
CA GLN A 39 -3.43 -12.88 7.01
C GLN A 39 -2.44 -13.36 5.93
N ARG A 40 -2.95 -13.86 4.80
CA ARG A 40 -2.16 -14.36 3.66
C ARG A 40 -2.40 -13.50 2.41
N PHE A 41 -2.29 -12.18 2.55
CA PHE A 41 -2.48 -11.26 1.44
C PHE A 41 -1.26 -11.28 0.51
N ARG A 42 -1.44 -11.67 -0.76
CA ARG A 42 -0.33 -11.77 -1.72
C ARG A 42 -0.12 -10.44 -2.46
N THR A 43 1.12 -10.18 -2.87
CA THR A 43 1.48 -8.93 -3.55
C THR A 43 0.88 -8.79 -4.95
N ASP A 44 0.53 -9.91 -5.60
CA ASP A 44 -0.09 -9.96 -6.94
C ASP A 44 -1.63 -9.86 -6.91
N GLU A 45 -2.24 -9.80 -5.73
CA GLU A 45 -3.70 -9.64 -5.58
C GLU A 45 -4.15 -8.16 -5.70
N VAL A 46 -3.21 -7.23 -5.75
CA VAL A 46 -3.48 -5.79 -5.87
C VAL A 46 -3.36 -5.34 -7.32
N ASP A 47 -4.45 -4.78 -7.86
CA ASP A 47 -4.46 -4.12 -9.18
C ASP A 47 -3.80 -2.73 -9.07
N VAL A 48 -2.56 -2.61 -9.56
CA VAL A 48 -1.70 -1.43 -9.42
C VAL A 48 -2.08 -0.35 -10.45
N LYS A 49 -3.21 0.33 -10.23
CA LYS A 49 -3.75 1.35 -11.16
C LYS A 49 -3.00 2.69 -11.17
N TRP A 50 -2.03 2.89 -10.26
CA TRP A 50 -1.26 4.13 -10.12
C TRP A 50 0.06 4.13 -10.92
N ARG A 51 0.23 3.16 -11.81
CA ARG A 51 1.39 3.04 -12.70
C ARG A 51 0.93 2.62 -14.09
N ASP A 52 1.62 3.14 -15.11
CA ASP A 52 1.52 2.67 -16.51
C ASP A 52 2.40 1.43 -16.74
#